data_AF-A0A948UGR5-F1
#
_entry.id   AF-A0A948UGR5-F1
#
_cell.length_a   1.000
_cell.length_b   1.000
_cell.length_c   1.000
_cell.angle_alpha   90.00
_cell.angle_beta   90.00
_cell.angle_gamma   90.00
#
_symmetry.space_group_name_H-M   'P 1'
#
loop_
_entity.id
_entity.type
_entity.pdbx_description
1 polymer ?
#
loop_
_entity_poly.entity_id
_entity_poly.type
_entity_poly.pdbx_seq_one_letter_code
_entity_poly.pdbx_strand_id
1 'polypeptide(L)'
;MPIKIKQTTWNLKPLFKSDNDPAMAEARKIVERESYKFINKWRDRADYLENPAVLRQALDEYENWLKFYGTDGKEGNYFHLRASQDQNSSKLKAKFNQVQEFSNKILNDIQFFLLRVSRIDIELQKKFLEFEGLKDYKHFLEKIFSESKYLLSEPEEKIMNLKV
;
A
#
# COMPACT_ATOMS: atom_id res chain seq x y z
N MET A 1 -25.85 20.04 34.43
CA MET A 1 -24.42 20.42 34.42
C MET A 1 -23.94 20.43 32.98
N PRO A 2 -23.25 21.46 32.48
CA PRO A 2 -22.70 21.42 31.12
C PRO A 2 -21.54 20.41 31.05
N ILE A 3 -21.52 19.61 29.98
CA ILE A 3 -20.44 18.66 29.72
C ILE A 3 -19.15 19.46 29.49
N LYS A 4 -18.13 19.25 30.35
CA LYS A 4 -16.79 19.81 30.13
C LYS A 4 -16.06 18.96 29.08
N ILE A 5 -16.08 19.42 27.83
CA ILE A 5 -15.27 18.83 26.77
C ILE A 5 -13.80 19.19 27.03
N LYS A 6 -12.96 18.20 27.34
CA LYS A 6 -11.53 18.40 27.64
C LYS A 6 -10.64 18.39 26.40
N GLN A 7 -11.04 17.67 25.34
CA GLN A 7 -10.25 17.53 24.12
C GLN A 7 -11.14 17.24 22.92
N THR A 8 -10.98 18.03 21.86
CA THR A 8 -11.75 17.92 20.60
C THR A 8 -10.90 17.40 19.44
N THR A 9 -9.60 17.17 19.64
CA THR A 9 -8.65 16.78 18.60
C THR A 9 -7.79 15.60 19.02
N TRP A 10 -7.53 14.70 18.07
CA TRP A 10 -6.62 13.57 18.29
C TRP A 10 -5.19 14.03 18.61
N ASN A 11 -4.55 13.33 19.55
CA ASN A 11 -3.14 13.51 19.84
C ASN A 11 -2.29 12.72 18.83
N LEU A 12 -1.69 13.43 17.87
CA LEU A 12 -0.84 12.81 16.84
C LEU A 12 0.66 12.79 17.19
N LYS A 13 1.04 13.20 18.41
CA LYS A 13 2.43 13.13 18.89
C LYS A 13 3.05 11.72 18.88
N PRO A 14 2.28 10.62 19.04
CA PRO A 14 2.82 9.27 18.84
C PRO A 14 3.31 9.02 17.41
N LEU A 15 2.79 9.77 16.42
CA LEU A 15 3.23 9.71 15.03
C LEU A 15 4.43 10.62 14.80
N PHE A 16 4.26 11.94 14.97
CA PHE A 16 5.32 12.94 14.86
C PHE A 16 5.09 14.09 15.84
N LYS A 17 6.16 14.75 16.29
CA LYS A 17 6.12 15.82 17.30
C LYS A 17 5.51 17.11 16.76
N SER A 18 5.62 17.36 15.46
CA SER A 18 5.08 18.54 14.79
C SER A 18 4.95 18.30 13.28
N ASP A 19 4.29 19.24 12.58
CA ASP A 19 4.18 19.17 11.12
C ASP A 19 5.55 19.28 10.40
N ASN A 20 6.61 19.73 11.07
CA ASN A 20 7.97 19.86 10.53
C ASN A 20 8.97 18.93 11.24
N ASP A 21 8.51 17.82 11.83
CA ASP A 21 9.38 16.91 12.55
C ASP A 21 10.47 16.34 11.61
N PRO A 22 11.78 16.55 11.87
CA PRO A 22 12.85 16.04 11.01
C PRO A 22 12.85 14.51 10.89
N ALA A 23 12.22 13.78 11.82
CA ALA A 23 12.07 12.33 11.74
C ALA A 23 11.23 11.88 10.53
N MET A 24 10.40 12.75 9.94
CA MET A 24 9.61 12.44 8.73
C MET A 24 10.51 12.09 7.55
N ALA A 25 11.64 12.80 7.38
CA ALA A 25 12.56 12.55 6.28
C ALA A 25 13.17 11.14 6.35
N GLU A 26 13.52 10.67 7.56
CA GLU A 26 14.04 9.33 7.75
C GLU A 26 12.94 8.26 7.58
N ALA A 27 11.74 8.51 8.12
CA ALA A 27 10.60 7.63 7.93
C ALA A 27 10.29 7.41 6.44
N ARG A 28 10.35 8.48 5.63
CA ARG A 28 10.13 8.42 4.19
C ARG A 28 11.19 7.58 3.46
N LYS A 29 12.47 7.73 3.83
CA LYS A 29 13.56 6.92 3.26
C LYS A 29 13.39 5.43 3.58
N ILE A 30 12.92 5.09 4.78
CA ILE A 30 12.63 3.71 5.15
C ILE A 30 11.50 3.15 4.28
N VAL A 31 10.41 3.91 4.09
CA VAL A 31 9.30 3.50 3.22
C VAL A 31 9.78 3.27 1.78
N GLU A 32 10.57 4.20 1.22
CA GLU A 32 11.13 4.05 -0.13
C GLU A 32 11.99 2.78 -0.23
N ARG A 33 12.96 2.60 0.68
CA ARG A 33 13.87 1.46 0.68
C ARG A 33 13.11 0.13 0.73
N GLU A 34 12.18 -0.02 1.65
CA GLU A 34 11.48 -1.30 1.85
C GLU A 34 10.47 -1.57 0.73
N SER A 35 9.88 -0.53 0.14
CA SER A 35 9.05 -0.67 -1.06
C SER A 35 9.87 -1.14 -2.26
N TYR A 36 11.00 -0.48 -2.53
CA TYR A 36 11.84 -0.85 -3.67
C TYR A 36 12.58 -2.18 -3.46
N LYS A 37 12.78 -2.62 -2.22
CA LYS A 37 13.24 -3.98 -1.93
C LYS A 37 12.26 -5.04 -2.46
N PHE A 38 10.96 -4.86 -2.24
CA PHE A 38 9.94 -5.74 -2.80
C PHE A 38 9.85 -5.61 -4.32
N ILE A 39 9.70 -4.37 -4.82
CA ILE A 39 9.53 -4.09 -6.25
C ILE A 39 10.68 -4.69 -7.07
N ASN A 40 11.93 -4.38 -6.73
CA ASN A 40 13.09 -4.83 -7.50
C ASN A 40 13.29 -6.34 -7.43
N LYS A 41 12.82 -7.00 -6.36
CA LYS A 41 12.92 -8.45 -6.23
C LYS A 41 11.91 -9.19 -7.12
N TRP A 42 10.70 -8.65 -7.27
CA TRP A 42 9.58 -9.38 -7.87
C TRP A 42 9.17 -8.88 -9.26
N ARG A 43 9.53 -7.65 -9.65
CA ARG A 43 9.09 -7.02 -10.90
C ARG A 43 9.48 -7.79 -12.16
N ASP A 44 10.68 -8.33 -12.23
CA ASP A 44 11.18 -9.02 -13.43
C ASP A 44 11.02 -10.54 -13.34
N ARG A 45 10.33 -11.02 -12.30
CA ARG A 45 10.04 -12.43 -12.08
C ARG A 45 8.62 -12.75 -12.55
N ALA A 46 8.43 -14.01 -12.95
CA ALA A 46 7.12 -14.57 -13.27
C ALA A 46 6.91 -15.96 -12.63
N ASP A 47 7.93 -16.52 -11.98
CA ASP A 47 7.87 -17.85 -11.36
C ASP A 47 6.86 -17.93 -10.20
N TYR A 48 6.58 -16.79 -9.54
CA TYR A 48 5.49 -16.69 -8.55
C TYR A 48 4.09 -16.80 -9.16
N LEU A 49 3.94 -16.71 -10.48
CA LEU A 49 2.65 -16.89 -11.17
C LEU A 49 2.39 -18.36 -11.54
N GLU A 50 3.44 -19.20 -11.49
CA GLU A 50 3.39 -20.61 -11.90
C GLU A 50 3.55 -21.58 -10.72
N ASN A 51 4.24 -21.13 -9.66
CA ASN A 51 4.58 -21.93 -8.49
C ASN A 51 3.92 -21.39 -7.21
N PRO A 52 2.95 -22.13 -6.62
CA PRO A 52 2.27 -21.76 -5.38
C PRO A 52 3.19 -21.49 -4.18
N ALA A 53 4.31 -22.21 -4.07
CA ALA A 53 5.27 -21.99 -2.98
C ALA A 53 6.04 -20.66 -3.15
N VAL A 54 6.32 -20.27 -4.40
CA VAL A 54 6.96 -18.99 -4.68
C VAL A 54 5.97 -17.85 -4.50
N LEU A 55 4.69 -18.03 -4.87
CA LEU A 55 3.65 -17.05 -4.56
C LEU A 55 3.48 -16.86 -3.05
N ARG A 56 3.51 -17.94 -2.28
CA ARG A 56 3.47 -17.87 -0.81
C ARG A 56 4.56 -16.94 -0.29
N GLN A 57 5.81 -17.13 -0.74
CA GLN A 57 6.90 -16.25 -0.36
C GLN A 57 6.65 -14.79 -0.77
N ALA A 58 6.18 -14.55 -2.00
CA ALA A 58 5.90 -13.20 -2.47
C ALA A 58 4.78 -12.52 -1.65
N LEU A 59 3.74 -13.27 -1.28
CA LEU A 59 2.64 -12.78 -0.45
C LEU A 59 3.08 -12.49 0.99
N ASP A 60 3.90 -13.35 1.60
CA ASP A 60 4.45 -13.10 2.94
C ASP A 60 5.26 -11.78 2.95
N GLU A 61 6.06 -11.55 1.91
CA GLU A 61 6.86 -10.33 1.77
C GLU A 61 5.99 -9.09 1.48
N TYR A 62 4.96 -9.23 0.64
CA TYR A 62 4.01 -8.16 0.32
C TYR A 62 3.18 -7.77 1.53
N GLU A 63 2.65 -8.74 2.29
CA GLU A 63 1.88 -8.50 3.51
C GLU A 63 2.75 -7.82 4.57
N ASN A 64 3.98 -8.30 4.76
CA ASN A 64 4.92 -7.68 5.69
C ASN A 64 5.23 -6.22 5.28
N TRP A 65 5.41 -5.97 3.98
CA TRP A 65 5.59 -4.60 3.48
C TRP A 65 4.37 -3.72 3.75
N LEU A 66 3.16 -4.19 3.46
CA LEU A 66 1.91 -3.46 3.73
C LEU A 66 1.73 -3.15 5.21
N LYS A 67 2.00 -4.13 6.08
CA LYS A 67 1.80 -4.03 7.52
C LYS A 67 2.65 -2.96 8.18
N PHE A 68 3.90 -2.82 7.75
CA PHE A 68 4.88 -1.94 8.41
C PHE A 68 5.14 -0.63 7.67
N TYR A 69 4.92 -0.60 6.35
CA TYR A 69 5.32 0.53 5.51
C TYR A 69 4.18 1.01 4.62
N GLY A 70 3.60 0.14 3.79
CA GLY A 70 2.72 0.60 2.70
C GLY A 70 3.41 1.64 1.80
N THR A 71 2.62 2.44 1.09
CA THR A 71 3.13 3.43 0.12
C THR A 71 3.52 4.77 0.75
N ASP A 72 2.92 5.12 1.90
CA ASP A 72 3.06 6.43 2.53
C ASP A 72 3.47 6.37 4.03
N GLY A 73 3.44 5.17 4.62
CA GLY A 73 3.86 4.88 5.97
C GLY A 73 3.25 5.78 7.05
N LYS A 74 4.04 5.97 8.10
CA LYS A 74 3.62 6.76 9.26
C LYS A 74 3.33 8.23 8.90
N GLU A 75 4.04 8.74 7.89
CA GLU A 75 3.92 10.12 7.41
C GLU A 75 2.58 10.36 6.71
N GLY A 76 2.16 9.45 5.83
CA GLY A 76 0.83 9.49 5.21
C GLY A 76 -0.29 9.49 6.22
N ASN A 77 -0.25 8.55 7.16
CA ASN A 77 -1.21 8.50 8.26
C ASN A 77 -1.24 9.80 9.08
N TYR A 78 -0.08 10.37 9.40
CA TYR A 78 -0.01 11.65 10.13
C TYR A 78 -0.68 12.78 9.35
N PHE A 79 -0.31 13.00 8.08
CA PHE A 79 -0.85 14.12 7.32
C PHE A 79 -2.30 13.93 6.90
N HIS A 80 -2.76 12.69 6.69
CA HIS A 80 -4.17 12.38 6.50
C HIS A 80 -4.99 12.85 7.72
N LEU A 81 -4.62 12.39 8.93
CA LEU A 81 -5.31 12.75 10.17
C LEU A 81 -5.17 14.25 10.49
N ARG A 82 -4.01 14.87 10.21
CA ARG A 82 -3.80 16.31 10.38
C ARG A 82 -4.68 17.13 9.44
N ALA A 83 -4.78 16.75 8.17
CA ALA A 83 -5.64 17.42 7.20
C ALA A 83 -7.12 17.28 7.57
N SER A 84 -7.55 16.16 8.16
CA SER A 84 -8.90 16.00 8.68
C SER A 84 -9.21 16.93 9.87
N GLN A 85 -8.21 17.27 10.69
CA GLN A 85 -8.37 18.21 11.81
C GLN A 85 -8.52 19.67 11.37
N ASP A 86 -7.96 20.04 10.21
CA ASP A 86 -8.04 21.39 9.66
C ASP A 86 -8.02 21.36 8.12
N GLN A 87 -9.22 21.14 7.56
CA GLN A 87 -9.42 20.98 6.11
C GLN A 87 -9.28 22.30 5.33
N ASN A 88 -9.20 23.45 6.01
CA ASN A 88 -9.07 24.75 5.36
C ASN A 88 -7.60 25.21 5.29
N SER A 89 -6.68 24.52 5.98
CA SER A 89 -5.27 24.86 5.95
C SER A 89 -4.60 24.51 4.61
N SER A 90 -4.25 25.55 3.85
CA SER A 90 -3.45 25.41 2.62
C SER A 90 -2.08 24.79 2.88
N LYS A 91 -1.48 25.07 4.05
CA LYS A 91 -0.19 24.50 4.46
C LYS A 91 -0.28 22.99 4.70
N LEU A 92 -1.36 22.50 5.32
CA LEU A 92 -1.56 21.06 5.53
C LEU A 92 -1.88 20.36 4.21
N LYS A 93 -2.69 20.98 3.34
CA LYS A 93 -2.95 20.46 1.98
C LYS A 93 -1.66 20.31 1.19
N ALA A 94 -0.81 21.33 1.17
CA ALA A 94 0.47 21.27 0.46
C ALA A 94 1.36 20.11 0.95
N LYS A 95 1.44 19.88 2.26
CA LYS A 95 2.21 18.76 2.82
C LYS A 95 1.60 17.41 2.53
N PHE A 96 0.29 17.29 2.65
CA PHE A 96 -0.40 16.06 2.33
C PHE A 96 -0.22 15.70 0.85
N ASN A 97 -0.31 16.68 -0.06
CA ASN A 97 -0.05 16.47 -1.48
C ASN A 97 1.37 15.95 -1.75
N GLN A 98 2.39 16.49 -1.08
CA GLN A 98 3.77 15.97 -1.21
C GLN A 98 3.88 14.50 -0.80
N VAL A 99 3.14 14.09 0.23
CA VAL A 99 3.11 12.69 0.66
C VAL A 99 2.34 11.82 -0.34
N GLN A 100 1.24 12.33 -0.90
CA GLN A 100 0.49 11.64 -1.95
C GLN A 100 1.31 11.46 -3.22
N GLU A 101 2.07 12.47 -3.66
CA GLU A 101 2.97 12.37 -4.82
C GLU A 101 4.02 11.27 -4.62
N PHE A 102 4.63 11.22 -3.43
CA PHE A 102 5.56 10.17 -3.04
C PHE A 102 4.90 8.77 -3.03
N SER A 103 3.72 8.68 -2.41
CA SER A 103 2.92 7.45 -2.34
C SER A 103 2.54 6.92 -3.72
N ASN A 104 2.07 7.80 -4.61
CA ASN A 104 1.64 7.47 -5.96
C ASN A 104 2.79 6.92 -6.81
N LYS A 105 4.02 7.42 -6.60
CA LYS A 105 5.21 6.85 -7.26
C LYS A 105 5.39 5.38 -6.86
N ILE A 106 5.36 5.07 -5.57
CA ILE A 106 5.49 3.68 -5.08
C ILE A 106 4.32 2.82 -5.56
N LEU A 107 3.07 3.33 -5.47
CA LEU A 107 1.87 2.61 -5.89
C LEU A 107 1.97 2.19 -7.36
N ASN A 108 2.33 3.13 -8.24
CA ASN A 108 2.53 2.86 -9.67
C ASN A 108 3.61 1.81 -9.94
N ASP A 109 4.60 1.74 -9.07
CA ASP A 109 5.73 0.83 -9.21
C ASP A 109 5.48 -0.56 -8.62
N ILE A 110 4.55 -0.71 -7.66
CA ILE A 110 4.26 -1.99 -6.99
C ILE A 110 2.98 -2.66 -7.48
N GLN A 111 2.05 -1.91 -8.10
CA GLN A 111 0.75 -2.41 -8.56
C GLN A 111 0.83 -3.62 -9.51
N PHE A 112 1.95 -3.77 -10.24
CA PHE A 112 2.19 -4.94 -11.11
C PHE A 112 1.96 -6.26 -10.38
N PHE A 113 2.27 -6.30 -9.08
CA PHE A 113 2.24 -7.55 -8.32
C PHE A 113 0.82 -8.11 -8.24
N LEU A 114 -0.13 -7.34 -7.70
CA LEU A 114 -1.53 -7.80 -7.59
C LEU A 114 -2.20 -7.91 -8.96
N LEU A 115 -1.85 -7.04 -9.91
CA LEU A 115 -2.37 -7.13 -11.28
C LEU A 115 -1.94 -8.40 -12.00
N ARG A 116 -0.71 -8.87 -11.78
CA ARG A 116 -0.24 -10.13 -12.37
C ARG A 116 -0.79 -11.33 -11.63
N VAL A 117 -0.88 -11.27 -10.29
CA VAL A 117 -1.51 -12.34 -9.50
C VAL A 117 -2.97 -12.52 -9.92
N SER A 118 -3.73 -11.43 -10.11
CA SER A 118 -5.13 -11.51 -10.56
C SER A 118 -5.29 -12.17 -11.93
N ARG A 119 -4.24 -12.16 -12.76
CA ARG A 119 -4.21 -12.70 -14.11
C ARG A 119 -3.56 -14.07 -14.22
N ILE A 120 -3.28 -14.74 -13.08
CA ILE A 120 -2.90 -16.16 -13.10
C ILE A 120 -3.98 -16.93 -13.88
N ASP A 121 -3.55 -17.79 -14.79
CA ASP A 121 -4.42 -18.55 -15.68
C ASP A 121 -5.49 -19.30 -14.88
N ILE A 122 -6.73 -19.28 -15.37
CA ILE A 122 -7.89 -19.89 -14.70
C ILE A 122 -7.66 -21.37 -14.36
N GLU A 123 -6.94 -22.09 -15.21
CA GLU A 123 -6.58 -23.50 -15.00
C GLU A 123 -5.59 -23.66 -13.84
N LEU A 124 -4.71 -22.68 -13.63
CA LEU A 124 -3.77 -22.65 -12.52
C LEU A 124 -4.41 -22.17 -11.21
N GLN A 125 -5.39 -21.27 -11.26
CA GLN A 125 -6.00 -20.70 -10.05
C GLN A 125 -6.47 -21.77 -9.07
N LYS A 126 -7.08 -22.86 -9.56
CA LYS A 126 -7.49 -23.99 -8.71
C LYS A 126 -6.30 -24.62 -7.96
N LYS A 127 -5.17 -24.83 -8.65
CA LYS A 127 -3.94 -25.35 -8.04
C LYS A 127 -3.40 -24.43 -6.94
N PHE A 128 -3.48 -23.11 -7.13
CA PHE A 128 -3.08 -22.13 -6.10
C PHE A 128 -4.01 -22.15 -4.89
N LEU A 129 -5.33 -22.23 -5.11
CA LEU A 129 -6.34 -22.25 -4.04
C LEU A 129 -6.36 -23.55 -3.22
N GLU A 130 -5.94 -24.66 -3.82
CA GLU A 130 -5.84 -25.98 -3.18
C GLU A 130 -4.46 -26.23 -2.52
N PHE A 131 -3.48 -25.37 -2.75
CA PHE A 131 -2.15 -25.52 -2.17
C PHE A 131 -2.17 -25.18 -0.68
N GLU A 132 -1.89 -26.18 0.18
CA GLU A 132 -1.91 -26.05 1.64
C GLU A 132 -1.04 -24.89 2.16
N GLY A 133 0.09 -24.62 1.50
CA GLY A 133 0.96 -23.50 1.86
C GLY A 133 0.36 -22.12 1.61
N LEU A 134 -0.75 -21.99 0.90
CA LEU A 134 -1.46 -20.72 0.64
C LEU A 134 -2.78 -20.59 1.41
N LYS A 135 -3.09 -21.50 2.34
CA LYS A 135 -4.37 -21.47 3.07
C LYS A 135 -4.69 -20.14 3.74
N ASP A 136 -3.68 -19.49 4.32
CA ASP A 136 -3.83 -18.19 5.01
C ASP A 136 -4.20 -17.07 4.03
N TYR A 137 -3.86 -17.23 2.75
CA TYR A 137 -4.13 -16.31 1.66
C TYR A 137 -5.31 -16.72 0.78
N LYS A 138 -5.97 -17.85 1.06
CA LYS A 138 -7.00 -18.42 0.17
C LYS A 138 -8.11 -17.42 -0.15
N HIS A 139 -8.72 -16.82 0.88
CA HIS A 139 -9.80 -15.85 0.69
C HIS A 139 -9.34 -14.60 -0.09
N PHE A 140 -8.11 -14.15 0.16
CA PHE A 140 -7.52 -13.02 -0.54
C PHE A 140 -7.32 -13.34 -2.04
N LEU A 141 -6.82 -14.52 -2.36
CA LEU A 141 -6.64 -14.99 -3.73
C LEU A 141 -7.98 -15.19 -4.46
N GLU A 142 -8.99 -15.77 -3.81
CA GLU A 142 -10.34 -15.89 -4.37
C GLU A 142 -10.91 -14.52 -4.78
N LYS A 143 -10.77 -13.52 -3.91
CA LYS A 143 -11.21 -12.15 -4.20
C LYS A 143 -10.45 -11.57 -5.39
N ILE A 144 -9.12 -11.66 -5.37
CA ILE A 144 -8.27 -11.13 -6.45
C ILE A 144 -8.58 -11.77 -7.80
N PHE A 145 -8.74 -13.09 -7.85
CA PHE A 145 -9.10 -13.80 -9.08
C PHE A 145 -10.50 -13.40 -9.58
N SER A 146 -11.46 -13.19 -8.68
CA SER A 146 -12.81 -12.75 -9.05
C SER A 146 -12.87 -11.33 -9.64
N GLU A 147 -11.94 -10.47 -9.21
CA GLU A 147 -11.83 -9.07 -9.63
C GLU A 147 -11.08 -8.91 -10.96
N SER A 148 -10.32 -9.92 -11.39
CA SER A 148 -9.46 -9.91 -12.60
C SER A 148 -10.12 -9.34 -13.85
N LYS A 149 -11.39 -9.68 -14.09
CA LYS A 149 -12.23 -9.22 -15.22
C LYS A 149 -12.60 -7.73 -15.21
N TYR A 150 -12.36 -7.04 -14.10
CA TYR A 150 -12.65 -5.62 -13.91
C TYR A 150 -11.38 -4.76 -13.82
N LEU A 151 -10.19 -5.37 -13.85
CA LEU A 151 -8.91 -4.67 -13.69
C LEU A 151 -8.36 -4.23 -15.05
N LEU A 152 -7.86 -3.00 -15.11
CA LEU A 152 -7.19 -2.48 -16.29
C LEU A 152 -5.79 -3.11 -16.45
N SER A 153 -5.16 -2.92 -17.61
CA SER A 153 -3.74 -3.28 -17.81
C SER A 153 -2.80 -2.41 -16.95
N GLU A 154 -1.58 -2.90 -16.68
CA GLU A 154 -0.58 -2.13 -15.92
C GLU A 154 -0.37 -0.70 -16.46
N PRO A 155 -0.28 -0.47 -17.79
CA PRO A 155 -0.19 0.89 -18.33
C PRO A 155 -1.44 1.74 -18.05
N GLU A 156 -2.62 1.15 -18.13
CA GLU A 156 -3.89 1.86 -17.93
C GLU A 156 -4.12 2.20 -16.45
N GLU A 157 -3.82 1.29 -15.52
CA GLU A 157 -3.88 1.55 -14.07
C GLU A 157 -2.91 2.67 -13.68
N LYS A 158 -1.70 2.67 -14.27
CA LYS A 158 -0.74 3.75 -14.08
C LYS A 158 -1.30 5.10 -14.54
N ILE A 159 -2.03 5.15 -15.65
CA ILE A 159 -2.68 6.39 -16.12
C ILE A 159 -3.79 6.83 -15.15
N MET A 160 -4.57 5.90 -14.60
CA MET A 160 -5.64 6.22 -13.65
C MET A 160 -5.07 6.81 -12.35
N ASN A 161 -4.00 6.24 -11.81
CA ASN A 161 -3.34 6.75 -10.61
C ASN A 161 -2.71 8.15 -10.78
N LEU A 162 -2.41 8.57 -12.01
CA LEU A 162 -1.88 9.91 -12.31
C LEU A 162 -2.98 10.98 -12.44
N LYS A 163 -4.25 10.58 -12.56
CA LYS A 163 -5.39 11.51 -12.67
C LYS A 163 -6.00 11.89 -11.31
N VAL A 164 -5.54 11.28 -10.22
CA VAL A 164 -6.07 11.42 -8.86
C VAL A 164 -5.15 12.31 -8.02
#